data_AF-A0A2L2YSY7-F1
#
_entry.id   AF-A0A2L2YSY7-F1
#
_cell.length_a   1.000
_cell.length_b   1.000
_cell.length_c   1.000
_cell.angle_alpha   90.00
_cell.angle_beta   90.00
_cell.angle_gamma   90.00
#
_symmetry.space_group_name_H-M   'P 1'
#
loop_
_entity.id
_entity.type
_entity.pdbx_description
1 polymer ?
#
loop_
_entity_poly.entity_id
_entity_poly.type
_entity_poly.pdbx_seq_one_letter_code
_entity_poly.pdbx_strand_id
1 'polypeptide(L)'
;GVNIFYVCIAIYLYGDLAIYAAAVSKSLKDVTCFYTPSGACNVTKNNSVSCWNPDIPVTRGDAYRIYLLSFLLLLGPFTFFNVQKTKYLQVFTSLMRWLAFSTMIILAATAIIKGKGKGHPPIASLSGVPNLFGVCVYSFMCHHSLPSLITPIRDKSRIFRLFVIDYSLILVFYCLLSFTGIFAFDQIRDVYTLNFEPHNCITSSTEESIV
;
A
#
# COMPACT_ATOMS: atom_id res chain seq x y z
N GLY A 1 -2.07 25.48 -24.33
CA GLY A 1 -2.77 24.20 -24.13
C GLY A 1 -1.81 23.05 -23.90
N VAL A 2 -1.07 22.65 -24.94
CA VAL A 2 -0.25 21.43 -24.95
C VAL A 2 0.88 21.41 -23.89
N ASN A 3 1.59 22.52 -23.67
CA ASN A 3 2.64 22.58 -22.63
C ASN A 3 2.07 22.42 -21.22
N ILE A 4 0.89 23.00 -20.94
CA ILE A 4 0.20 22.85 -19.64
C ILE A 4 -0.20 21.39 -19.44
N PHE A 5 -0.72 20.74 -20.48
CA PHE A 5 -1.06 19.32 -20.43
C PHE A 5 0.14 18.44 -20.09
N TYR A 6 1.31 18.66 -20.72
CA TYR A 6 2.52 17.91 -20.41
C TYR A 6 3.03 18.17 -18.98
N VAL A 7 2.96 19.41 -18.50
CA VAL A 7 3.31 19.72 -17.11
C VAL A 7 2.36 19.02 -16.13
N CYS A 8 1.06 19.03 -16.39
CA CYS A 8 0.09 18.30 -15.57
C CYS A 8 0.37 16.80 -15.54
N ILE A 9 0.65 16.16 -16.69
CA ILE A 9 1.02 14.75 -16.76
C ILE A 9 2.33 14.47 -16.00
N ALA A 10 3.34 15.33 -16.13
CA ALA A 10 4.60 15.15 -15.45
C ALA A 10 4.43 15.19 -13.92
N ILE A 11 3.68 16.16 -13.40
CA ILE A 11 3.38 16.27 -11.97
C ILE A 11 2.58 15.06 -11.48
N TYR A 12 1.59 14.64 -12.26
CA TYR A 12 0.76 13.47 -11.96
C TYR A 12 1.59 12.19 -11.85
N LEU A 13 2.38 11.86 -12.89
CA LEU A 13 3.24 10.67 -12.90
C LEU A 13 4.31 10.71 -11.81
N TYR A 14 4.84 11.89 -11.49
CA TYR A 14 5.74 12.07 -10.37
C TYR A 14 5.06 11.75 -9.03
N GLY A 15 3.81 12.22 -8.85
CA GLY A 15 3.01 11.91 -7.66
C GLY A 15 2.81 10.42 -7.46
N ASP A 16 2.44 9.69 -8.52
CA ASP A 16 2.24 8.24 -8.45
C ASP A 16 3.52 7.52 -8.08
N LEU A 17 4.64 7.87 -8.73
CA LEU A 17 5.95 7.31 -8.43
C LEU A 17 6.34 7.58 -6.97
N ALA A 18 6.08 8.79 -6.47
CA ALA A 18 6.39 9.18 -5.09
C ALA A 18 5.57 8.38 -4.07
N ILE A 19 4.28 8.13 -4.32
CA ILE A 19 3.43 7.28 -3.45
C ILE A 19 4.00 5.86 -3.38
N TYR A 20 4.34 5.25 -4.52
CA TYR A 20 4.92 3.91 -4.54
C TYR A 20 6.28 3.86 -3.83
N ALA A 21 7.14 4.84 -4.08
CA ALA A 21 8.45 4.94 -3.45
C ALA A 21 8.30 5.03 -1.92
N ALA A 22 7.45 5.92 -1.43
CA ALA A 22 7.20 6.09 0.00
C ALA A 22 6.60 4.82 0.64
N ALA A 23 5.62 4.18 -0.01
CA ALA A 23 4.98 2.97 0.51
C ALA A 23 5.96 1.79 0.60
N VAL A 24 6.78 1.58 -0.43
CA VAL A 24 7.79 0.51 -0.44
C VAL A 24 8.86 0.78 0.61
N SER A 25 9.40 2.00 0.70
CA SER A 25 10.43 2.33 1.69
C SER A 25 9.91 2.27 3.13
N LYS A 26 8.67 2.71 3.39
CA LYS A 26 8.03 2.54 4.71
C LYS A 26 7.89 1.05 5.05
N SER A 27 7.37 0.24 4.14
CA SER A 27 7.16 -1.20 4.35
C SER A 27 8.47 -1.94 4.61
N LEU A 28 9.51 -1.69 3.80
CA LEU A 28 10.83 -2.31 4.00
C LEU A 28 11.42 -1.91 5.35
N LYS A 29 11.41 -0.62 5.68
CA LYS A 29 11.90 -0.13 6.97
C LYS A 29 11.16 -0.78 8.14
N ASP A 30 9.83 -0.86 8.09
CA ASP A 30 9.03 -1.42 9.18
C ASP A 30 9.27 -2.93 9.36
N VAL A 31 9.52 -3.67 8.27
CA VAL A 31 9.86 -5.11 8.34
C VAL A 31 11.31 -5.36 8.79
N THR A 32 12.28 -4.51 8.40
CA THR A 32 13.70 -4.75 8.70
C THR A 32 14.17 -4.12 10.00
N CYS A 33 13.53 -3.05 10.47
CA CYS A 33 13.89 -2.39 11.73
C CYS A 33 13.22 -3.07 12.92
N PHE A 34 13.90 -4.07 13.49
CA PHE A 34 13.40 -4.86 14.62
C PHE A 34 13.68 -4.24 15.99
N TYR A 35 14.63 -3.30 16.11
CA TYR A 35 14.97 -2.71 17.40
C TYR A 35 13.81 -1.89 17.98
N THR A 36 13.50 -2.15 19.25
CA THR A 36 12.49 -1.41 20.01
C THR A 36 13.04 -1.14 21.41
N PRO A 37 13.17 0.12 21.85
CA PRO A 37 13.62 0.44 23.19
C PRO A 37 12.59 -0.01 24.23
N SER A 38 13.06 -0.52 25.37
CA SER A 38 12.22 -1.00 26.48
C SER A 38 11.25 0.09 26.94
N GLY A 39 9.94 -0.21 26.89
CA GLY A 39 8.87 0.70 27.31
C GLY A 39 8.17 1.50 26.21
N ALA A 40 8.63 1.42 24.95
CA ALA A 40 8.03 2.14 23.82
C ALA A 40 6.97 1.36 23.02
N CYS A 41 6.39 0.30 23.60
CA CYS A 41 5.50 -0.62 22.88
C CYS A 41 4.14 -0.03 22.46
N ASN A 42 3.67 1.03 23.13
CA ASN A 42 2.37 1.66 22.84
C ASN A 42 2.50 3.03 22.12
N VAL A 43 3.68 3.38 21.63
CA VAL A 43 3.93 4.72 21.06
C VAL A 43 4.38 4.61 19.61
N THR A 44 3.90 5.54 18.77
CA THR A 44 4.43 5.74 17.41
C THR A 44 5.95 5.88 17.50
N LYS A 45 6.69 4.91 16.95
CA LYS A 45 8.15 4.85 17.07
C LYS A 45 8.76 6.10 16.42
N ASN A 46 9.43 6.93 17.22
CA ASN A 46 10.09 8.14 16.74
C ASN A 46 11.16 7.79 15.68
N ASN A 47 11.28 8.61 14.64
CA ASN A 47 12.22 8.42 13.54
C ASN A 47 13.68 8.43 13.98
N SER A 48 13.98 9.03 15.14
CA SER A 48 15.31 9.12 15.73
C SER A 48 15.79 7.85 16.43
N VAL A 49 14.94 6.84 16.58
CA VAL A 49 15.31 5.56 17.22
C VAL A 49 16.17 4.73 16.25
N SER A 50 17.18 4.02 16.78
CA SER A 50 17.99 3.09 16.00
C SER A 50 17.14 2.00 15.34
N CYS A 51 17.48 1.59 14.12
CA CYS A 51 16.71 0.62 13.35
C CYS A 51 17.03 -0.84 13.75
N TRP A 52 18.32 -1.20 13.85
CA TRP A 52 18.78 -2.57 14.07
C TRP A 52 19.44 -2.79 15.43
N ASN A 53 20.40 -1.95 15.79
CA ASN A 53 21.14 -2.06 17.03
C ASN A 53 21.48 -0.64 17.53
N PRO A 54 21.40 -0.34 18.83
CA PRO A 54 21.93 0.90 19.42
C PRO A 54 23.38 1.21 19.03
N ASP A 55 24.22 0.19 18.80
CA ASP A 55 25.62 0.39 18.44
C ASP A 55 25.83 0.89 17.00
N ILE A 56 24.83 0.69 16.13
CA ILE A 56 24.86 1.16 14.74
C ILE A 56 24.06 2.48 14.68
N PRO A 57 24.67 3.62 14.29
CA PRO A 57 24.03 4.92 14.27
C PRO A 57 23.06 5.10 13.08
N VAL A 58 22.39 4.04 12.65
CA VAL A 58 21.36 4.11 11.60
C VAL A 58 20.01 4.22 12.27
N THR A 59 19.44 5.42 12.19
CA THR A 59 18.09 5.68 12.69
C THR A 59 17.03 5.09 11.76
N ARG A 60 15.79 4.92 12.25
CA ARG A 60 14.65 4.53 11.41
C ARG A 60 14.44 5.53 10.25
N GLY A 61 14.69 6.81 10.47
CA GLY A 61 14.65 7.84 9.43
C GLY A 61 15.73 7.64 8.35
N ASP A 62 16.93 7.24 8.75
CA ASP A 62 18.03 6.97 7.81
C ASP A 62 17.77 5.69 7.01
N ALA A 63 17.28 4.64 7.65
CA ALA A 63 16.87 3.41 6.98
C ALA A 63 15.79 3.69 5.91
N TYR A 64 14.78 4.52 6.22
CA TYR A 64 13.78 4.97 5.23
C TYR A 64 14.44 5.62 4.01
N ARG A 65 15.37 6.57 4.22
CA ARG A 65 16.06 7.29 3.15
C ARG A 65 16.94 6.37 2.30
N ILE A 66 17.61 5.41 2.93
CA ILE A 66 18.42 4.39 2.24
C ILE A 66 17.53 3.54 1.34
N TYR A 67 16.40 3.03 1.84
CA TYR A 67 15.46 2.25 1.03
C TYR A 67 14.82 3.09 -0.09
N LEU A 68 14.55 4.37 0.16
CA LEU A 68 14.03 5.28 -0.86
C LEU A 68 15.02 5.50 -2.00
N LEU A 69 16.29 5.75 -1.65
CA LEU A 69 17.35 5.91 -2.65
C LEU A 69 17.60 4.61 -3.40
N SER A 70 17.58 3.46 -2.71
CA SER A 70 17.72 2.15 -3.33
C SER A 70 16.57 1.84 -4.30
N PHE A 71 15.33 2.18 -3.94
CA PHE A 71 14.16 2.04 -4.82
C PHE A 71 14.32 2.86 -6.11
N LEU A 72 14.74 4.12 -5.99
CA LEU A 72 14.96 5.00 -7.14
C LEU A 72 16.10 4.50 -8.03
N LEU A 73 17.21 4.06 -7.43
CA LEU A 73 18.38 3.55 -8.15
C LEU A 73 18.12 2.21 -8.83
N LEU A 74 17.25 1.37 -8.25
CA LEU A 74 16.86 0.11 -8.86
C LEU A 74 15.83 0.33 -9.98
N LEU A 75 14.76 1.10 -9.75
CA LEU A 75 13.69 1.28 -10.75
C LEU A 75 14.06 2.23 -11.90
N GLY A 76 14.95 3.20 -11.68
CA GLY A 76 15.38 4.13 -12.73
C GLY A 76 15.95 3.41 -13.96
N PRO A 77 16.90 2.48 -13.83
CA PRO A 77 17.39 1.67 -14.95
C PRO A 77 16.30 0.81 -15.61
N PHE A 78 15.33 0.31 -14.84
CA PHE A 78 14.21 -0.49 -15.36
C PHE A 78 13.36 0.27 -16.39
N THR A 79 13.27 1.60 -16.34
CA THR A 79 12.51 2.38 -17.33
C THR A 79 13.18 2.43 -18.69
N PHE A 80 14.49 2.16 -18.79
CA PHE A 80 15.24 2.13 -20.04
C PHE A 80 15.30 0.73 -20.68
N PHE A 81 14.86 -0.32 -19.97
CA PHE A 81 14.79 -1.67 -20.52
C PHE A 81 13.51 -1.91 -21.33
N ASN A 82 13.61 -2.77 -22.35
CA ASN A 82 12.56 -2.99 -23.34
C ASN A 82 11.23 -3.48 -22.74
N VAL A 83 10.17 -2.68 -22.91
CA VAL A 83 8.84 -2.86 -22.32
C VAL A 83 8.18 -4.19 -22.71
N GLN A 84 8.55 -4.81 -23.83
CA GLN A 84 8.00 -6.13 -24.23
C GLN A 84 8.35 -7.28 -23.25
N LYS A 85 9.35 -7.10 -22.37
CA LYS A 85 9.71 -8.07 -21.34
C LYS A 85 8.83 -7.96 -20.07
N THR A 86 7.98 -6.94 -19.94
CA THR A 86 7.19 -6.70 -18.72
C THR A 86 5.98 -7.61 -18.59
N LYS A 87 5.55 -8.34 -19.63
CA LYS A 87 4.41 -9.28 -19.54
C LYS A 87 4.56 -10.25 -18.36
N TYR A 88 5.74 -10.86 -18.22
CA TYR A 88 6.02 -11.78 -17.11
C TYR A 88 6.00 -11.07 -15.76
N LEU A 89 6.56 -9.86 -15.70
CA LEU A 89 6.54 -9.04 -14.50
C LEU A 89 5.10 -8.65 -14.11
N GLN A 90 4.24 -8.34 -15.07
CA GLN A 90 2.84 -7.99 -14.86
C GLN A 90 2.02 -9.19 -14.37
N VAL A 91 2.27 -10.40 -14.91
CA VAL A 91 1.64 -11.63 -14.40
C VAL A 91 2.11 -11.91 -12.98
N PHE A 92 3.41 -11.80 -12.72
CA PHE A 92 3.99 -12.00 -11.40
C PHE A 92 3.41 -11.01 -10.36
N THR A 93 3.36 -9.71 -10.67
CA THR A 93 2.80 -8.71 -9.75
C THR A 93 1.30 -8.91 -9.53
N SER A 94 0.55 -9.34 -10.55
CA SER A 94 -0.86 -9.70 -10.40
C SER A 94 -1.04 -10.86 -9.43
N LEU A 95 -0.25 -11.94 -9.56
CA LEU A 95 -0.29 -13.08 -8.63
C LEU A 95 0.03 -12.65 -7.19
N MET A 96 1.08 -11.84 -7.00
CA MET A 96 1.42 -11.31 -5.68
C MET A 96 0.28 -10.45 -5.09
N ARG A 97 -0.42 -9.67 -5.92
CA ARG A 97 -1.57 -8.87 -5.48
C ARG A 97 -2.72 -9.75 -4.98
N TRP A 98 -3.03 -10.82 -5.70
CA TRP A 98 -4.05 -11.78 -5.29
C TRP A 98 -3.71 -12.47 -3.97
N LEU A 99 -2.45 -12.87 -3.80
CA LEU A 99 -1.97 -13.44 -2.53
C LEU A 99 -2.08 -12.42 -1.40
N ALA A 100 -1.60 -11.18 -1.61
CA ALA A 100 -1.62 -10.13 -0.61
C ALA A 100 -3.05 -9.77 -0.16
N PHE A 101 -3.99 -9.59 -1.10
CA PHE A 101 -5.38 -9.33 -0.74
C PHE A 101 -6.01 -10.50 0.00
N SER A 102 -5.74 -11.74 -0.43
CA SER A 102 -6.28 -12.92 0.25
C SER A 102 -5.77 -13.01 1.69
N THR A 103 -4.47 -12.86 1.93
CA THR A 103 -3.89 -12.91 3.29
C THR A 103 -4.40 -11.78 4.17
N MET A 104 -4.47 -10.55 3.64
CA MET A 104 -5.01 -9.38 4.33
C MET A 104 -6.47 -9.57 4.79
N ILE A 105 -7.32 -10.11 3.91
CA ILE A 105 -8.72 -10.38 4.22
C ILE A 105 -8.83 -11.48 5.27
N ILE A 106 -8.08 -12.58 5.11
CA ILE A 106 -8.10 -13.71 6.05
C ILE A 106 -7.65 -13.28 7.45
N LEU A 107 -6.56 -12.53 7.56
CA LEU A 107 -6.04 -12.06 8.85
C LEU A 107 -7.01 -11.09 9.53
N ALA A 108 -7.55 -10.11 8.81
CA ALA A 108 -8.53 -9.18 9.37
C ALA A 108 -9.82 -9.91 9.79
N ALA A 109 -10.32 -10.85 8.97
CA ALA A 109 -11.50 -11.64 9.30
C ALA A 109 -11.28 -12.52 10.53
N THR A 110 -10.13 -13.18 10.65
CA THR A 110 -9.82 -14.01 11.84
C THR A 110 -9.67 -13.17 13.11
N ALA A 111 -9.10 -11.96 13.02
CA ALA A 111 -9.05 -11.02 14.13
C ALA A 111 -10.46 -10.61 14.62
N ILE A 112 -11.37 -10.33 13.70
CA ILE A 112 -12.77 -9.98 14.01
C ILE A 112 -13.51 -11.17 14.63
N ILE A 113 -13.42 -12.36 14.03
CA ILE A 113 -14.12 -13.57 14.49
C ILE A 113 -13.65 -13.99 15.89
N LYS A 114 -12.35 -13.85 16.18
CA LYS A 114 -11.79 -14.14 17.52
C LYS A 114 -12.10 -13.06 18.57
N GLY A 115 -12.88 -12.03 18.23
CA GLY A 115 -13.20 -10.92 19.15
C GLY A 115 -12.01 -10.00 19.45
N LYS A 116 -10.92 -10.08 18.67
CA LYS A 116 -9.74 -9.22 18.79
C LYS A 116 -9.86 -7.94 17.96
N GLY A 117 -10.98 -7.73 17.27
CA GLY A 117 -11.26 -6.50 16.52
C GLY A 117 -11.38 -5.31 17.46
N LYS A 118 -10.54 -4.29 17.26
CA LYS A 118 -10.49 -3.10 18.10
C LYS A 118 -11.17 -1.88 17.49
N GLY A 119 -11.69 -2.01 16.27
CA GLY A 119 -12.23 -0.89 15.51
C GLY A 119 -13.59 -0.41 16.01
N HIS A 120 -13.67 0.87 16.36
CA HIS A 120 -14.92 1.54 16.78
C HIS A 120 -15.16 2.78 15.90
N PRO A 121 -15.65 2.61 14.67
CA PRO A 121 -15.77 3.74 13.75
C PRO A 121 -16.90 4.70 14.14
N PRO A 122 -16.66 6.03 14.06
CA PRO A 122 -17.75 6.99 14.08
C PRO A 122 -18.62 6.82 12.82
N ILE A 123 -19.94 6.91 12.98
CA ILE A 123 -20.93 6.63 11.93
C ILE A 123 -20.76 7.58 10.72
N ALA A 124 -20.33 8.82 10.95
CA ALA A 124 -19.95 9.77 9.90
C ALA A 124 -19.02 10.86 10.46
N SER A 125 -18.00 11.24 9.68
CA SER A 125 -17.15 12.40 9.99
C SER A 125 -16.98 13.28 8.74
N LEU A 126 -17.41 14.54 8.83
CA LEU A 126 -17.26 15.50 7.72
C LEU A 126 -15.78 15.80 7.42
N SER A 127 -14.90 15.66 8.42
CA SER A 127 -13.46 15.82 8.27
C SER A 127 -12.82 14.78 7.34
N GLY A 128 -13.48 13.65 7.08
CA GLY A 128 -12.98 12.59 6.20
C GLY A 128 -13.29 12.81 4.71
N VAL A 129 -14.24 13.70 4.39
CA VAL A 129 -14.72 13.90 3.00
C VAL A 129 -13.62 14.33 2.04
N PRO A 130 -12.72 15.28 2.37
CA PRO A 130 -11.63 15.68 1.46
C PRO A 130 -10.66 14.53 1.18
N ASN A 131 -10.35 13.72 2.19
CA ASN A 131 -9.48 12.55 2.03
C ASN A 131 -10.16 11.47 1.18
N LEU A 132 -11.44 11.20 1.44
CA LEU A 132 -12.25 10.28 0.63
C LEU A 132 -12.27 10.69 -0.84
N PHE A 133 -12.48 11.97 -1.13
CA PHE A 133 -12.45 12.48 -2.50
C PHE A 133 -11.09 12.24 -3.16
N GLY A 134 -9.99 12.54 -2.47
CA GLY A 134 -8.64 12.28 -2.97
C GLY A 134 -8.39 10.81 -3.30
N VAL A 135 -8.79 9.89 -2.39
CA VAL A 135 -8.65 8.44 -2.60
C VAL A 135 -9.55 7.93 -3.73
N CYS A 136 -10.77 8.47 -3.88
CA CYS A 136 -11.66 8.14 -4.99
C CYS A 136 -11.05 8.58 -6.34
N VAL A 137 -10.56 9.82 -6.43
CA VAL A 137 -9.88 10.32 -7.64
C VAL A 137 -8.66 9.45 -7.97
N TYR A 138 -7.85 9.12 -6.97
CA TYR A 138 -6.70 8.21 -7.13
C TYR A 138 -7.11 6.79 -7.55
N SER A 139 -8.25 6.28 -7.12
CA SER A 139 -8.76 4.97 -7.56
C SER A 139 -9.18 4.97 -9.04
N PHE A 140 -9.69 6.09 -9.54
CA PHE A 140 -10.04 6.27 -10.96
C PHE A 140 -8.84 6.60 -11.86
N MET A 141 -7.63 6.68 -11.30
CA MET A 141 -6.37 6.95 -11.99
C MET A 141 -6.16 6.03 -13.22
N CYS A 142 -6.61 4.78 -13.15
CA CYS A 142 -6.47 3.80 -14.23
C CYS A 142 -7.08 4.26 -15.56
N HIS A 143 -8.11 5.12 -15.55
CA HIS A 143 -8.82 5.53 -16.75
C HIS A 143 -7.93 6.23 -17.80
N HIS A 144 -6.85 6.90 -17.37
CA HIS A 144 -5.92 7.54 -18.29
C HIS A 144 -5.04 6.51 -19.02
N SER A 145 -4.77 5.36 -18.42
CA SER A 145 -3.96 4.30 -19.01
C SER A 145 -4.78 3.30 -19.83
N LEU A 146 -6.10 3.23 -19.59
CA LEU A 146 -7.00 2.33 -20.31
C LEU A 146 -7.00 2.54 -21.85
N PRO A 147 -7.04 3.77 -22.41
CA PRO A 147 -7.03 3.97 -23.86
C PRO A 147 -5.84 3.32 -24.55
N SER A 148 -4.64 3.49 -23.98
CA SER A 148 -3.41 2.91 -24.53
C SER A 148 -3.40 1.38 -24.48
N LEU A 149 -4.07 0.78 -23.49
CA LEU A 149 -4.23 -0.68 -23.38
C LEU A 149 -5.29 -1.23 -24.35
N ILE A 150 -6.40 -0.49 -24.55
CA ILE A 150 -7.55 -0.92 -25.37
C ILE A 150 -7.27 -0.74 -26.87
N THR A 151 -6.55 0.32 -27.24
CA THR A 151 -6.24 0.66 -28.64
C THR A 151 -5.66 -0.53 -29.44
N PRO A 152 -4.63 -1.25 -28.95
CA PRO A 152 -4.04 -2.38 -29.68
C PRO A 152 -4.90 -3.67 -29.68
N ILE A 153 -6.05 -3.72 -29.00
CA ILE A 153 -6.88 -4.93 -28.95
C ILE A 153 -7.70 -5.08 -30.24
N ARG A 154 -7.52 -6.24 -30.92
CA ARG A 154 -8.10 -6.56 -32.22
C ARG A 154 -9.62 -6.73 -32.22
N ASP A 155 -10.20 -7.35 -31.18
CA ASP A 155 -11.64 -7.55 -31.04
C ASP A 155 -12.17 -6.79 -29.81
N LYS A 156 -13.11 -5.87 -30.05
CA LYS A 156 -13.68 -4.99 -29.03
C LYS A 156 -15.05 -5.43 -28.53
N SER A 157 -15.65 -6.48 -29.10
CA SER A 157 -17.03 -6.91 -28.84
C SER A 157 -17.31 -7.25 -27.37
N ARG A 158 -16.30 -7.75 -26.64
CA ARG A 158 -16.41 -8.16 -25.23
C ARG A 158 -15.75 -7.20 -24.25
N ILE A 159 -15.06 -6.16 -24.73
CA ILE A 159 -14.24 -5.28 -23.88
C ILE A 159 -15.11 -4.55 -22.85
N PHE A 160 -16.27 -4.03 -23.25
CA PHE A 160 -17.18 -3.35 -22.33
C PHE A 160 -17.63 -4.26 -21.17
N ARG A 161 -17.99 -5.51 -21.48
CA ARG A 161 -18.38 -6.51 -20.47
C ARG A 161 -17.22 -6.82 -19.52
N LEU A 162 -16.00 -6.97 -20.06
CA LEU A 162 -14.81 -7.20 -19.25
C LEU A 162 -14.54 -6.05 -18.29
N PHE A 163 -14.69 -4.80 -18.74
CA PHE A 163 -14.53 -3.64 -17.85
C PHE A 163 -15.57 -3.60 -16.75
N VAL A 164 -16.84 -3.83 -17.05
CA VAL A 164 -17.89 -3.84 -16.02
C VAL A 164 -17.60 -4.88 -14.96
N ILE A 165 -17.17 -6.09 -15.35
CA ILE A 165 -16.79 -7.16 -14.42
C ILE A 165 -15.57 -6.74 -13.59
N ASP A 166 -14.52 -6.21 -14.22
CA ASP A 166 -13.28 -5.81 -13.54
C ASP A 166 -13.51 -4.67 -12.54
N TYR A 167 -14.20 -3.61 -12.93
CA TYR A 167 -14.55 -2.50 -12.04
C TYR A 167 -15.46 -2.94 -10.88
N SER A 168 -16.43 -3.81 -11.14
CA SER A 168 -17.30 -4.35 -10.09
C SER A 168 -16.51 -5.21 -9.10
N LEU A 169 -15.58 -6.04 -9.59
CA LEU A 169 -14.69 -6.86 -8.76
C LEU A 169 -13.78 -5.99 -7.89
N ILE A 170 -13.19 -4.93 -8.46
CA ILE A 170 -12.37 -3.96 -7.72
C ILE A 170 -13.19 -3.28 -6.61
N LEU A 171 -14.42 -2.85 -6.93
CA LEU A 171 -15.32 -2.24 -5.95
C LEU A 171 -15.61 -3.19 -4.79
N VAL A 172 -15.91 -4.46 -5.07
CA VAL A 172 -16.14 -5.48 -4.03
C VAL A 172 -14.90 -5.66 -3.15
N PHE A 173 -13.71 -5.75 -3.73
CA PHE A 173 -12.47 -5.85 -2.96
C PHE A 173 -12.21 -4.62 -2.08
N TYR A 174 -12.46 -3.42 -2.61
CA TYR A 174 -12.28 -2.18 -1.86
C TYR A 174 -13.25 -2.08 -0.69
N CYS A 175 -14.53 -2.42 -0.90
CA CYS A 175 -15.50 -2.51 0.18
C CYS A 175 -15.05 -3.54 1.22
N LEU A 176 -14.67 -4.74 0.79
CA LEU A 176 -14.27 -5.81 1.69
C LEU A 176 -13.06 -5.43 2.55
N LEU A 177 -12.00 -4.87 1.95
CA LEU A 177 -10.82 -4.39 2.68
C LEU A 177 -11.15 -3.22 3.61
N SER A 178 -12.01 -2.30 3.19
CA SER A 178 -12.39 -1.14 4.01
C SER A 178 -13.17 -1.59 5.24
N PHE A 179 -14.15 -2.49 5.07
CA PHE A 179 -14.96 -3.00 6.17
C PHE A 179 -14.16 -3.92 7.09
N THR A 180 -13.33 -4.82 6.56
CA THR A 180 -12.51 -5.67 7.45
C THR A 180 -11.46 -4.84 8.20
N GLY A 181 -10.86 -3.84 7.55
CA GLY A 181 -9.91 -2.92 8.18
C GLY A 181 -10.49 -2.11 9.32
N ILE A 182 -11.62 -1.44 9.07
CA ILE A 182 -12.22 -0.50 10.02
C ILE A 182 -12.70 -1.17 11.31
N PHE A 183 -13.01 -2.46 11.26
CA PHE A 183 -13.40 -3.24 12.43
C PHE A 183 -12.24 -4.02 13.06
N ALA A 184 -11.22 -4.40 12.28
CA ALA A 184 -10.06 -5.11 12.80
C ALA A 184 -9.10 -4.20 13.59
N PHE A 185 -8.82 -3.00 13.10
CA PHE A 185 -7.79 -2.11 13.64
C PHE A 185 -8.36 -0.88 14.35
N ASP A 186 -7.71 -0.44 15.43
CA ASP A 186 -8.08 0.77 16.18
C ASP A 186 -7.59 2.05 15.48
N GLN A 187 -6.37 2.04 14.96
CA GLN A 187 -5.76 3.14 14.21
C GLN A 187 -5.41 2.65 12.81
N ILE A 188 -6.03 3.25 11.79
CA ILE A 188 -5.79 2.90 10.39
C ILE A 188 -4.66 3.77 9.85
N ARG A 189 -3.59 3.13 9.37
CA ARG A 189 -2.47 3.80 8.68
C ARG A 189 -2.81 4.15 7.23
N ASP A 190 -2.04 5.08 6.67
CA ASP A 190 -2.19 5.62 5.30
C ASP A 190 -2.30 4.55 4.21
N VAL A 191 -1.63 3.40 4.40
CA VAL A 191 -1.67 2.26 3.48
C VAL A 191 -2.12 1.04 4.25
N TYR A 192 -3.13 0.35 3.73
CA TYR A 192 -3.75 -0.81 4.39
C TYR A 192 -2.73 -1.87 4.83
N THR A 193 -1.73 -2.12 4.00
CA THR A 193 -0.67 -3.12 4.24
C THR A 193 0.18 -2.82 5.48
N LEU A 194 0.34 -1.53 5.83
CA LEU A 194 1.13 -1.11 6.98
C LEU A 194 0.46 -1.41 8.33
N ASN A 195 -0.84 -1.75 8.32
CA ASN A 195 -1.55 -2.12 9.55
C ASN A 195 -1.16 -3.52 10.07
N PHE A 196 -0.47 -4.32 9.26
CA PHE A 196 0.05 -5.64 9.62
C PHE A 196 1.54 -5.60 9.99
N GLU A 197 2.04 -4.45 10.48
CA GLU A 197 3.44 -4.34 10.93
C GLU A 197 3.68 -5.28 12.13
N PRO A 198 4.77 -6.08 12.11
CA PRO A 198 5.11 -6.97 13.21
C PRO A 198 5.39 -6.18 14.49
N HIS A 199 4.60 -6.45 15.54
CA HIS A 199 4.82 -5.90 16.87
C HIS A 199 5.90 -6.71 17.59
N ASN A 200 7.17 -6.32 17.44
CA ASN A 200 8.32 -6.94 18.13
C ASN A 200 8.41 -6.51 19.61
N CYS A 201 7.31 -6.60 20.34
CA CYS A 201 7.26 -6.32 21.77
C CYS A 201 7.29 -7.65 22.53
N ILE A 202 8.38 -7.88 23.27
CA ILE A 202 8.46 -9.00 24.20
C ILE A 202 7.64 -8.64 25.43
N THR A 203 6.34 -8.92 25.40
CA THR A 203 5.54 -9.03 26.63
C THR A 203 5.59 -10.47 27.08
N SER A 204 6.10 -10.71 28.29
CA SER A 204 6.12 -12.02 28.94
C SER A 204 4.70 -12.48 29.28
N SER A 205 3.96 -12.94 28.27
CA SER A 205 2.80 -13.83 28.36
C SER A 205 2.36 -14.19 26.95
N THR A 206 2.64 -15.44 26.60
CA THR A 206 1.84 -16.32 25.73
C THR A 206 1.61 -15.89 24.27
N GLU A 207 2.06 -16.77 23.39
CA GLU A 207 1.66 -16.91 21.98
C GLU A 207 0.25 -16.39 21.67
N GLU A 208 0.15 -15.38 20.80
CA GLU A 208 -0.76 -15.35 19.64
C GLU A 208 -0.66 -13.96 18.98
N SER A 209 0.39 -13.78 18.17
CA SER A 209 0.38 -12.80 17.10
C SER A 209 -0.73 -13.17 16.10
N ILE A 210 -1.84 -12.44 16.16
CA ILE A 210 -2.87 -12.45 15.10
C ILE A 210 -2.97 -11.08 14.42
N VAL A 211 -2.28 -10.07 14.97
CA VAL A 211 -1.85 -8.84 14.30
C VAL A 211 -0.48 -8.47 14.82
#